data_AF-A0A3B3QJ91-F1
#
_entry.id   AF-A0A3B3QJ91-F1
#
_cell.length_a   1.000
_cell.length_b   1.000
_cell.length_c   1.000
_cell.angle_alpha   90.00
_cell.angle_beta   90.00
_cell.angle_gamma   90.00
#
_symmetry.space_group_name_H-M   'P 1'
#
loop_
_entity.id
_entity.type
_entity.pdbx_description
1 polymer ?
#
loop_
_entity_poly.entity_id
_entity_poly.type
_entity_poly.pdbx_seq_one_letter_code
_entity_poly.pdbx_strand_id
1 'polypeptide(L)'
;MSSNMCETVANQAEVPDEKGDSDKGLYDNFKTTKKPRPPKPRDAVTIAVSSRTLFNMAQENRIYEQEGLEKYVSYQQEHEEEPLTPGAAFPFVKALMTVNARLRDLYPESDEMFDIVLVTNNHAQVGVRLINSINYYDLTIERFCMTGGKSPIGYLTAYMTDLYLSKDSKKVQEAIEAGIAAATMFTLERENDLSDSQLRVAFDGDAVLFSDESEIIMKTQGLDSFFEHEKQFANKPLAQGPLKCFLEALGKLQRKFYSKDERMDCPIRTYLVTARSAASAGARVLKTMRSWGLEVDEALFLAGAPKGPLLQKIRPHIFFDDQMFHIEGAQKLGTIAAHVPYGIGQKYHRGIALQPSPPGH
;
A
#
# COMPACT_ATOMS: atom_id res chain seq x y z
N MET A 1 21.66 20.60 23.43
CA MET A 1 20.74 21.00 24.52
C MET A 1 19.56 21.66 23.83
N SER A 2 18.36 21.12 23.74
CA SER A 2 17.69 19.98 24.39
C SER A 2 16.57 19.56 23.41
N SER A 3 16.45 18.27 23.07
CA SER A 3 15.47 17.31 23.63
C SER A 3 14.09 17.32 22.94
N ASN A 4 13.80 16.18 22.28
CA ASN A 4 12.54 15.43 22.24
C ASN A 4 11.20 16.19 22.34
N MET A 5 10.37 16.01 21.32
CA MET A 5 8.92 15.92 21.48
C MET A 5 8.38 14.73 20.68
N CYS A 6 8.48 13.56 21.29
CA CYS A 6 7.54 12.45 21.13
C CYS A 6 7.27 11.96 22.55
N GLU A 7 6.56 12.78 23.32
CA GLU A 7 6.04 12.46 24.65
C GLU A 7 4.92 13.45 24.95
N THR A 8 3.68 12.98 24.88
CA THR A 8 2.58 13.64 25.58
C THR A 8 1.96 12.59 26.47
N VAL A 9 2.38 12.62 27.74
CA VAL A 9 1.82 11.82 28.82
C VAL A 9 0.39 12.29 29.06
N ALA A 10 -0.50 11.30 29.13
CA ALA A 10 -1.91 11.43 29.45
C ALA A 10 -2.12 12.15 30.78
N ASN A 11 -3.05 13.11 30.80
CA ASN A 11 -3.70 13.51 32.03
C ASN A 11 -4.99 12.69 32.13
N GLN A 12 -5.00 11.74 33.07
CA GLN A 12 -6.14 10.90 33.38
C GLN A 12 -7.27 11.75 33.96
N ALA A 13 -8.38 11.83 33.23
CA ALA A 13 -9.69 11.98 33.87
C ALA A 13 -10.30 10.58 33.92
N GLU A 14 -10.42 10.02 35.13
CA GLU A 14 -11.12 8.78 35.38
C GLU A 14 -12.57 8.89 34.86
N VAL A 15 -12.91 8.05 33.89
CA VAL A 15 -14.30 7.78 33.50
C VAL A 15 -14.63 6.38 34.02
N PRO A 16 -15.74 6.17 34.74
CA PRO A 16 -16.00 4.91 35.43
C PRO A 16 -16.19 3.75 34.46
N ASP A 17 -15.62 2.61 34.86
CA ASP A 17 -15.68 1.32 34.18
C ASP A 17 -17.08 0.69 34.37
N GLU A 18 -18.03 1.04 33.51
CA GLU A 18 -19.32 0.32 33.44
C GLU A 18 -19.17 -0.94 32.56
N LYS A 19 -19.22 -2.08 33.24
CA LYS A 19 -19.30 -3.44 32.70
C LYS A 19 -20.34 -3.56 31.58
N GLY A 20 -19.87 -3.71 30.35
CA GLY A 20 -20.61 -4.25 29.22
C GLY A 20 -20.17 -5.69 28.91
N ASP A 21 -20.48 -6.64 29.80
CA ASP A 21 -20.18 -8.08 29.63
C ASP A 21 -21.20 -8.80 28.72
N SER A 22 -21.86 -8.09 27.79
CA SER A 22 -22.95 -8.65 26.97
C SER A 22 -22.56 -9.00 25.53
N ASP A 23 -21.36 -8.64 25.06
CA ASP A 23 -20.99 -8.83 23.64
C ASP A 23 -20.03 -9.99 23.37
N LYS A 24 -19.50 -10.65 24.41
CA LYS A 24 -18.65 -11.84 24.24
C LYS A 24 -19.44 -13.07 23.77
N GLY A 25 -20.74 -13.13 24.06
CA GLY A 25 -21.58 -14.31 23.77
C GLY A 25 -22.18 -14.35 22.36
N LEU A 26 -22.18 -13.26 21.60
CA LEU A 26 -22.86 -13.22 20.30
C LEU A 26 -21.96 -13.70 19.14
N TYR A 27 -20.64 -13.59 19.29
CA TYR A 27 -19.67 -14.02 18.27
C TYR A 27 -19.29 -15.50 18.35
N ASP A 28 -19.57 -16.18 19.47
CA ASP A 28 -19.18 -17.59 19.67
C ASP A 28 -20.18 -18.61 19.10
N ASN A 29 -21.36 -18.16 18.66
CA ASN A 29 -22.43 -19.06 18.21
C ASN A 29 -22.62 -19.19 16.68
N PHE A 30 -21.72 -18.61 15.86
CA PHE A 30 -21.69 -18.88 14.41
C PHE A 30 -20.62 -19.92 14.06
N LYS A 31 -20.80 -21.16 14.54
CA LYS A 31 -20.05 -22.33 14.07
C LYS A 31 -20.56 -22.82 12.70
N THR A 32 -20.60 -21.95 11.68
CA THR A 32 -21.01 -22.36 10.32
C THR A 32 -20.40 -21.53 9.18
N THR A 33 -19.14 -21.10 9.27
CA THR A 33 -18.42 -20.63 8.08
C THR A 33 -17.01 -21.21 8.03
N LYS A 34 -16.63 -21.80 6.90
CA LYS A 34 -15.26 -22.28 6.61
C LYS A 34 -14.23 -21.12 6.53
N LYS A 35 -14.68 -19.87 6.66
CA LYS A 35 -13.83 -18.68 6.52
C LYS A 35 -13.14 -18.36 7.85
N PRO A 36 -11.82 -18.14 7.85
CA PRO A 36 -11.09 -17.82 9.06
C PRO A 36 -11.46 -16.42 9.58
N ARG A 37 -11.55 -16.28 10.90
CA ARG A 37 -11.89 -15.02 11.58
C ARG A 37 -10.91 -13.88 11.16
N PRO A 38 -11.41 -12.65 10.94
CA PRO A 38 -10.54 -11.49 10.72
C PRO A 38 -9.75 -11.15 12.00
N PRO A 39 -8.50 -10.66 11.86
CA PRO A 39 -7.71 -10.27 13.02
C PRO A 39 -8.30 -9.05 13.72
N LYS A 40 -7.88 -8.81 14.97
CA LYS A 40 -8.25 -7.59 15.68
C LYS A 40 -7.51 -6.40 15.06
N PRO A 41 -8.22 -5.29 14.73
CA PRO A 41 -7.63 -4.16 14.00
C PRO A 41 -6.36 -3.58 14.65
N ARG A 42 -6.34 -3.49 15.98
CA ARG A 42 -5.20 -2.91 16.73
C ARG A 42 -3.89 -3.69 16.61
N ASP A 43 -3.98 -4.97 16.27
CA ASP A 43 -2.86 -5.92 16.24
C ASP A 43 -2.45 -6.26 14.78
N ALA A 44 -3.29 -5.87 13.81
CA ALA A 44 -3.16 -6.23 12.41
C ALA A 44 -2.47 -5.15 11.57
N VAL A 45 -1.91 -5.56 10.43
CA VAL A 45 -1.44 -4.65 9.38
C VAL A 45 -2.61 -4.35 8.44
N THR A 46 -3.19 -3.16 8.55
CA THR A 46 -4.43 -2.79 7.87
C THR A 46 -4.16 -2.29 6.45
N ILE A 47 -4.66 -3.02 5.46
CA ILE A 47 -4.57 -2.69 4.03
C ILE A 47 -5.95 -2.28 3.54
N ALA A 48 -6.10 -0.98 3.26
CA ALA A 48 -7.31 -0.45 2.65
C ALA A 48 -7.16 -0.45 1.12
N VAL A 49 -8.14 -1.05 0.43
CA VAL A 49 -8.17 -1.11 -1.04
C VAL A 49 -9.47 -0.52 -1.54
N SER A 50 -9.40 0.38 -2.53
CA SER A 50 -10.63 0.91 -3.11
C SER A 50 -11.32 -0.11 -4.02
N SER A 51 -12.65 -0.08 -4.09
CA SER A 51 -13.45 -0.97 -4.94
C SER A 51 -12.96 -1.02 -6.40
N ARG A 52 -12.64 0.14 -6.99
CA ARG A 52 -12.11 0.27 -8.36
C ARG A 52 -10.69 -0.25 -8.54
N THR A 53 -9.93 -0.49 -7.45
CA THR A 53 -8.62 -1.15 -7.51
C THR A 53 -8.74 -2.66 -7.34
N LEU A 54 -9.60 -3.12 -6.42
CA LEU A 54 -9.81 -4.55 -6.19
C LEU A 54 -10.51 -5.20 -7.37
N PHE A 55 -11.51 -4.52 -7.94
CA PHE A 55 -12.28 -4.98 -9.09
C PHE A 55 -12.13 -4.04 -10.28
N ASN A 56 -12.20 -4.60 -11.47
CA ASN A 56 -12.28 -3.83 -12.70
C ASN A 56 -13.71 -3.31 -12.88
N MET A 57 -13.89 -2.05 -12.48
CA MET A 57 -15.17 -1.33 -12.58
C MET A 57 -15.14 -0.23 -13.65
N ALA A 58 -14.38 -0.44 -14.74
CA ALA A 58 -14.16 0.60 -15.75
C ALA A 58 -15.47 0.98 -16.48
N GLN A 59 -16.34 0.01 -16.75
CA GLN A 59 -17.62 0.25 -17.38
C GLN A 59 -18.54 1.05 -16.46
N GLU A 60 -18.64 0.65 -15.20
CA GLU A 60 -19.53 1.29 -14.24
C GLU A 60 -19.06 2.68 -13.87
N ASN A 61 -17.73 2.90 -13.83
CA ASN A 61 -17.19 4.25 -13.69
C ASN A 61 -17.56 5.15 -14.88
N ARG A 62 -17.58 4.63 -16.12
CA ARG A 62 -18.03 5.41 -17.28
C ARG A 62 -19.51 5.78 -17.17
N ILE A 63 -20.37 4.85 -16.72
CA ILE A 63 -21.79 5.12 -16.48
C ILE A 63 -21.94 6.23 -15.43
N TYR A 64 -21.19 6.15 -14.33
CA TYR A 64 -21.21 7.21 -13.30
C TYR A 64 -20.78 8.58 -13.85
N GLU A 65 -19.69 8.62 -14.62
CA GLU A 65 -19.15 9.88 -15.16
C GLU A 65 -20.04 10.49 -16.25
N GLN A 66 -20.69 9.67 -17.07
CA GLN A 66 -21.47 10.13 -18.24
C GLN A 66 -22.97 10.31 -17.93
N GLU A 67 -23.53 9.43 -17.11
CA GLU A 67 -24.98 9.33 -16.85
C GLU A 67 -25.37 9.67 -15.40
N GLY A 68 -24.39 9.80 -14.51
CA GLY A 68 -24.59 10.21 -13.12
C GLY A 68 -24.90 9.07 -12.15
N LEU A 69 -25.08 9.45 -10.88
CA LEU A 69 -25.20 8.53 -9.75
C LEU A 69 -26.39 7.58 -9.86
N GLU A 70 -27.58 8.08 -10.22
CA GLU A 70 -28.80 7.25 -10.26
C GLU A 70 -28.68 6.12 -11.28
N LYS A 71 -28.17 6.42 -12.47
CA LYS A 71 -27.93 5.41 -13.52
C LYS A 71 -26.88 4.39 -13.12
N TYR A 72 -25.81 4.86 -12.47
CA TYR A 72 -24.80 3.99 -11.89
C TYR A 72 -25.41 3.03 -10.83
N VAL A 73 -26.25 3.53 -9.94
CA VAL A 73 -26.90 2.71 -8.90
C VAL A 73 -27.83 1.68 -9.52
N SER A 74 -28.71 2.07 -10.44
CA SER A 74 -29.61 1.12 -11.13
C SER A 74 -28.82 0.05 -11.87
N TYR A 75 -27.75 0.42 -12.58
CA TYR A 75 -26.90 -0.54 -13.27
C TYR A 75 -26.28 -1.56 -12.29
N GLN A 76 -25.76 -1.10 -11.15
CA GLN A 76 -25.18 -1.98 -10.14
C GLN A 76 -26.23 -2.95 -9.57
N GLN A 77 -27.47 -2.48 -9.36
CA GLN A 77 -28.59 -3.29 -8.86
C GLN A 77 -29.02 -4.38 -9.86
N GLU A 78 -29.15 -4.01 -11.14
CA GLU A 78 -29.53 -4.95 -12.21
C GLU A 78 -28.52 -6.08 -12.39
N HIS A 79 -27.25 -5.84 -12.05
CA HIS A 79 -26.13 -6.79 -12.21
C HIS A 79 -25.61 -7.32 -10.87
N GLU A 80 -26.38 -7.27 -9.77
CA GLU A 80 -25.93 -7.66 -8.43
C GLU A 80 -25.40 -9.09 -8.33
N GLU A 81 -25.97 -9.99 -9.13
CA GLU A 81 -25.60 -11.41 -9.20
C GLU A 81 -24.44 -11.68 -10.16
N GLU A 82 -23.98 -10.68 -10.92
CA GLU A 82 -22.85 -10.80 -11.83
C GLU A 82 -21.55 -10.36 -11.15
N PRO A 83 -20.62 -11.28 -10.87
CA PRO A 83 -19.36 -10.94 -10.22
C PRO A 83 -18.54 -9.95 -11.05
N LEU A 84 -18.02 -8.92 -10.39
CA LEU A 84 -17.09 -7.99 -11.02
C LEU A 84 -15.81 -8.70 -11.43
N THR A 85 -15.19 -8.30 -12.54
CA THR A 85 -13.92 -8.91 -12.96
C THR A 85 -12.76 -8.43 -12.07
N PRO A 86 -11.68 -9.23 -11.91
CA PRO A 86 -10.53 -8.86 -11.08
C PRO A 86 -9.88 -7.54 -11.51
N GLY A 87 -9.53 -6.71 -10.53
CA GLY A 87 -8.82 -5.44 -10.72
C GLY A 87 -7.31 -5.55 -10.47
N ALA A 88 -6.61 -4.41 -10.55
CA ALA A 88 -5.16 -4.35 -10.43
C ALA A 88 -4.63 -4.79 -9.05
N ALA A 89 -5.41 -4.57 -7.97
CA ALA A 89 -5.04 -4.98 -6.62
C ALA A 89 -5.41 -6.44 -6.31
N PHE A 90 -6.15 -7.11 -7.19
CA PHE A 90 -6.69 -8.44 -6.91
C PHE A 90 -5.59 -9.49 -6.65
N PRO A 91 -4.52 -9.60 -7.46
CA PRO A 91 -3.45 -10.55 -7.18
C PRO A 91 -2.71 -10.24 -5.87
N PHE A 92 -2.51 -8.96 -5.57
CA PHE A 92 -1.91 -8.51 -4.32
C PHE A 92 -2.75 -8.95 -3.12
N VAL A 93 -4.06 -8.76 -3.16
CA VAL A 93 -4.98 -9.22 -2.11
C VAL A 93 -4.94 -10.74 -1.93
N LYS A 94 -4.91 -11.52 -3.02
CA LYS A 94 -4.75 -12.98 -2.93
C LYS A 94 -3.43 -13.36 -2.28
N ALA A 95 -2.33 -12.69 -2.61
CA ALA A 95 -1.03 -12.95 -1.98
C ALA A 95 -1.00 -12.59 -0.49
N LEU A 96 -1.67 -11.50 -0.06
CA LEU A 96 -1.85 -11.19 1.37
C LEU A 96 -2.60 -12.32 2.09
N MET A 97 -3.63 -12.88 1.46
CA MET A 97 -4.38 -14.02 2.01
C MET A 97 -3.52 -15.28 2.13
N THR A 98 -2.65 -15.55 1.15
CA THR A 98 -1.67 -16.66 1.22
C THR A 98 -0.75 -16.48 2.42
N VAL A 99 -0.25 -15.27 2.66
CA VAL A 99 0.58 -14.98 3.84
C VAL A 99 -0.21 -15.19 5.13
N ASN A 100 -1.45 -14.69 5.19
CA ASN A 100 -2.31 -14.86 6.37
C ASN A 100 -2.60 -16.33 6.68
N ALA A 101 -2.80 -17.17 5.66
CA ALA A 101 -2.99 -18.61 5.86
C ALA A 101 -1.78 -19.23 6.55
N ARG A 102 -0.56 -18.94 6.06
CA ARG A 102 0.68 -19.44 6.68
C ARG A 102 0.94 -18.88 8.08
N LEU A 103 0.58 -17.61 8.32
CA LEU A 103 0.68 -17.03 9.66
C LEU A 103 -0.26 -17.75 10.64
N ARG A 104 -1.48 -18.12 10.23
CA ARG A 104 -2.42 -18.86 11.07
C ARG A 104 -1.93 -20.28 11.35
N ASP A 105 -1.31 -20.95 10.38
CA ASP A 105 -0.74 -22.28 10.60
C ASP A 105 0.39 -22.26 11.64
N LEU A 106 1.26 -21.24 11.58
CA LEU A 106 2.41 -21.09 12.49
C LEU A 106 2.05 -20.47 13.84
N TYR A 107 1.01 -19.62 13.88
CA TYR A 107 0.57 -18.86 15.05
C TYR A 107 -0.97 -18.82 15.16
N PRO A 108 -1.63 -19.93 15.53
CA PRO A 108 -3.10 -20.01 15.57
C PRO A 108 -3.78 -18.97 16.47
N GLU A 109 -3.13 -18.58 17.55
CA GLU A 109 -3.66 -17.64 18.55
C GLU A 109 -3.28 -16.18 18.30
N SER A 110 -2.55 -15.89 17.21
CA SER A 110 -2.03 -14.56 16.92
C SER A 110 -2.95 -13.79 15.98
N ASP A 111 -3.33 -12.57 16.37
CA ASP A 111 -4.03 -11.63 15.51
C ASP A 111 -3.08 -10.77 14.62
N GLU A 112 -1.76 -10.85 14.81
CA GLU A 112 -0.80 -10.09 13.99
C GLU A 112 -0.63 -10.69 12.58
N MET A 113 -1.49 -10.23 11.67
CA MET A 113 -1.54 -10.60 10.24
C MET A 113 -2.12 -9.42 9.44
N PHE A 114 -2.37 -9.59 8.14
CA PHE A 114 -3.02 -8.54 7.35
C PHE A 114 -4.53 -8.48 7.62
N ASP A 115 -5.06 -7.27 7.81
CA ASP A 115 -6.49 -6.99 7.76
C ASP A 115 -6.80 -6.22 6.49
N ILE A 116 -7.72 -6.74 5.66
CA ILE A 116 -8.03 -6.14 4.37
C ILE A 116 -9.39 -5.46 4.49
N VAL A 117 -9.41 -4.14 4.22
CA VAL A 117 -10.61 -3.32 4.28
C VAL A 117 -10.98 -2.83 2.89
N LEU A 118 -12.19 -3.14 2.44
CA LEU A 118 -12.71 -2.56 1.21
C LEU A 118 -13.22 -1.14 1.48
N VAL A 119 -12.75 -0.17 0.69
CA VAL A 119 -13.20 1.21 0.77
C VAL A 119 -13.86 1.62 -0.53
N THR A 120 -15.03 2.25 -0.46
CA THR A 120 -15.71 2.76 -1.64
C THR A 120 -16.40 4.08 -1.35
N ASN A 121 -16.33 4.96 -2.34
CA ASN A 121 -17.06 6.21 -2.32
C ASN A 121 -18.51 6.06 -2.75
N ASN A 122 -18.92 4.86 -3.14
CA ASN A 122 -20.23 4.66 -3.72
C ASN A 122 -21.32 4.57 -2.63
N HIS A 123 -22.56 4.70 -3.06
CA HIS A 123 -23.73 4.57 -2.22
C HIS A 123 -23.86 3.13 -1.68
N ALA A 124 -24.42 2.95 -0.47
CA ALA A 124 -24.52 1.63 0.17
C ALA A 124 -25.31 0.60 -0.67
N GLN A 125 -26.24 1.07 -1.50
CA GLN A 125 -27.03 0.21 -2.39
C GLN A 125 -26.18 -0.57 -3.40
N VAL A 126 -25.00 -0.07 -3.80
CA VAL A 126 -24.13 -0.83 -4.72
C VAL A 126 -23.27 -1.87 -4.00
N GLY A 127 -23.43 -1.98 -2.68
CA GLY A 127 -22.64 -2.85 -1.84
C GLY A 127 -22.88 -4.33 -2.07
N VAL A 128 -24.10 -4.71 -2.47
CA VAL A 128 -24.49 -6.12 -2.67
C VAL A 128 -23.62 -6.78 -3.72
N ARG A 129 -23.47 -6.16 -4.90
CA ARG A 129 -22.59 -6.68 -5.97
C ARG A 129 -21.13 -6.83 -5.54
N LEU A 130 -20.62 -5.90 -4.73
CA LEU A 130 -19.26 -5.97 -4.18
C LEU A 130 -19.11 -7.17 -3.23
N ILE A 131 -20.09 -7.39 -2.36
CA ILE A 131 -20.13 -8.53 -1.43
C ILE A 131 -20.24 -9.85 -2.22
N ASN A 132 -21.13 -9.91 -3.21
CA ASN A 132 -21.30 -11.07 -4.08
C ASN A 132 -20.00 -11.40 -4.83
N SER A 133 -19.30 -10.38 -5.34
CA SER A 133 -18.00 -10.54 -5.99
C SER A 133 -16.95 -11.07 -5.01
N ILE A 134 -16.87 -10.51 -3.79
CA ILE A 134 -15.96 -10.98 -2.73
C ILE A 134 -16.22 -12.45 -2.38
N ASN A 135 -17.49 -12.84 -2.29
CA ASN A 135 -17.87 -14.23 -2.02
C ASN A 135 -17.58 -15.16 -3.19
N TYR A 136 -17.83 -14.72 -4.42
CA TYR A 136 -17.55 -15.49 -5.64
C TYR A 136 -16.06 -15.86 -5.77
N TYR A 137 -15.16 -14.93 -5.46
CA TYR A 137 -13.71 -15.16 -5.48
C TYR A 137 -13.12 -15.72 -4.18
N ASP A 138 -13.97 -16.02 -3.21
CA ASP A 138 -13.59 -16.47 -1.86
C ASP A 138 -12.55 -15.55 -1.20
N LEU A 139 -12.73 -14.24 -1.31
CA LEU A 139 -11.88 -13.27 -0.63
C LEU A 139 -12.27 -13.17 0.86
N THR A 140 -11.27 -13.15 1.74
CA THR A 140 -11.47 -12.98 3.19
C THR A 140 -11.46 -11.51 3.57
N ILE A 141 -12.45 -10.76 3.06
CA ILE A 141 -12.66 -9.34 3.32
C ILE A 141 -13.97 -9.19 4.08
N GLU A 142 -13.88 -8.88 5.37
CA GLU A 142 -15.05 -8.77 6.26
C GLU A 142 -15.38 -7.31 6.61
N ARG A 143 -14.46 -6.38 6.35
CA ARG A 143 -14.61 -4.96 6.70
C ARG A 143 -14.81 -4.12 5.45
N PHE A 144 -15.88 -3.32 5.47
CA PHE A 144 -16.28 -2.44 4.38
C PHE A 144 -16.51 -1.03 4.89
N CYS A 145 -16.11 -0.05 4.09
CA CYS A 145 -16.43 1.35 4.30
C CYS A 145 -17.05 1.91 3.02
N MET A 146 -18.30 2.34 3.11
CA MET A 146 -19.05 2.95 2.01
C MET A 146 -19.40 4.38 2.42
N THR A 147 -18.76 5.37 1.77
CA THR A 147 -18.84 6.76 2.25
C THR A 147 -19.91 7.61 1.57
N GLY A 148 -20.65 7.05 0.61
CA GLY A 148 -21.76 7.76 -0.07
C GLY A 148 -21.35 9.10 -0.67
N GLY A 149 -20.16 9.15 -1.27
CA GLY A 149 -19.59 10.33 -1.92
C GLY A 149 -18.60 11.13 -1.06
N LYS A 150 -18.58 10.94 0.26
CA LYS A 150 -17.65 11.66 1.15
C LYS A 150 -16.22 11.14 1.04
N SER A 151 -15.24 11.96 1.41
CA SER A 151 -13.84 11.54 1.43
C SER A 151 -13.61 10.39 2.43
N PRO A 152 -12.88 9.32 2.06
CA PRO A 152 -12.64 8.18 2.96
C PRO A 152 -11.56 8.43 4.02
N ILE A 153 -10.81 9.54 3.94
CA ILE A 153 -9.58 9.73 4.73
C ILE A 153 -9.82 9.61 6.23
N GLY A 154 -10.88 10.23 6.78
CA GLY A 154 -11.18 10.12 8.20
C GLY A 154 -11.45 8.68 8.66
N TYR A 155 -12.05 7.85 7.80
CA TYR A 155 -12.24 6.43 8.08
C TYR A 155 -10.95 5.64 7.97
N LEU A 156 -10.09 5.96 6.99
CA LEU A 156 -8.77 5.34 6.88
C LEU A 156 -7.93 5.58 8.14
N THR A 157 -7.97 6.81 8.70
CA THR A 157 -7.33 7.14 9.98
C THR A 157 -7.94 6.35 11.13
N ALA A 158 -9.27 6.31 11.24
CA ALA A 158 -9.96 5.57 12.30
C ALA A 158 -9.70 4.05 12.25
N TYR A 159 -9.43 3.51 11.06
CA TYR A 159 -9.04 2.11 10.89
C TYR A 159 -7.56 1.84 11.13
N MET A 160 -6.75 2.86 11.45
CA MET A 160 -5.29 2.73 11.61
C MET A 160 -4.67 2.12 10.35
N THR A 161 -5.07 2.61 9.17
CA THR A 161 -4.63 2.08 7.89
C THR A 161 -3.11 2.19 7.72
N ASP A 162 -2.43 1.07 7.50
CA ASP A 162 -1.01 1.02 7.18
C ASP A 162 -0.73 1.32 5.71
N LEU A 163 -1.63 0.91 4.80
CA LEU A 163 -1.52 1.17 3.37
C LEU A 163 -2.89 1.38 2.72
N TYR A 164 -3.05 2.46 1.96
CA TYR A 164 -4.23 2.72 1.12
C TYR A 164 -3.90 2.66 -0.37
N LEU A 165 -4.59 1.78 -1.10
CA LEU A 165 -4.46 1.63 -2.55
C LEU A 165 -5.72 2.12 -3.25
N SER A 166 -5.57 3.02 -4.23
CA SER A 166 -6.70 3.56 -4.98
C SER A 166 -6.38 3.89 -6.42
N LYS A 167 -7.39 3.90 -7.31
CA LYS A 167 -7.26 4.49 -8.66
C LYS A 167 -7.47 6.01 -8.66
N ASP A 168 -7.90 6.57 -7.53
CA ASP A 168 -8.14 8.01 -7.39
C ASP A 168 -6.90 8.71 -6.84
N SER A 169 -6.14 9.38 -7.71
CA SER A 169 -4.91 10.06 -7.32
C SER A 169 -5.12 11.20 -6.33
N LYS A 170 -6.28 11.88 -6.38
CA LYS A 170 -6.60 12.95 -5.42
C LYS A 170 -6.76 12.38 -4.01
N LYS A 171 -7.47 11.26 -3.88
CA LYS A 171 -7.64 10.58 -2.58
C LYS A 171 -6.33 10.00 -2.06
N VAL A 172 -5.46 9.52 -2.94
CA VAL A 172 -4.13 9.06 -2.55
C VAL A 172 -3.30 10.21 -2.00
N GLN A 173 -3.34 11.37 -2.67
CA GLN A 173 -2.67 12.58 -2.19
C GLN A 173 -3.21 13.01 -0.82
N GLU A 174 -4.54 13.10 -0.65
CA GLU A 174 -5.17 13.44 0.64
C GLU A 174 -4.78 12.45 1.75
N ALA A 175 -4.63 11.15 1.44
CA ALA A 175 -4.21 10.13 2.40
C ALA A 175 -2.74 10.33 2.83
N ILE A 176 -1.84 10.61 1.89
CA ILE A 176 -0.42 10.89 2.19
C ILE A 176 -0.30 12.14 3.07
N GLU A 177 -1.07 13.19 2.76
CA GLU A 177 -1.11 14.43 3.56
C GLU A 177 -1.64 14.19 4.98
N ALA A 178 -2.54 13.23 5.14
CA ALA A 178 -3.03 12.77 6.45
C ALA A 178 -2.07 11.80 7.17
N GLY A 179 -0.88 11.54 6.63
CA GLY A 179 0.13 10.67 7.22
C GLY A 179 -0.12 9.18 7.00
N ILE A 180 -0.98 8.81 6.04
CA ILE A 180 -1.29 7.43 5.69
C ILE A 180 -0.48 7.05 4.45
N ALA A 181 0.28 5.95 4.50
CA ALA A 181 0.97 5.48 3.31
C ALA A 181 -0.05 5.12 2.24
N ALA A 182 0.08 5.68 1.04
CA ALA A 182 -0.86 5.44 -0.03
C ALA A 182 -0.20 5.45 -1.41
N ALA A 183 -0.83 4.77 -2.36
CA ALA A 183 -0.36 4.76 -3.74
C ALA A 183 -1.53 4.66 -4.74
N THR A 184 -1.34 5.33 -5.88
CA THR A 184 -2.26 5.30 -7.01
C THR A 184 -1.97 4.08 -7.87
N MET A 185 -2.94 3.18 -8.02
CA MET A 185 -2.84 2.03 -8.91
C MET A 185 -3.46 2.32 -10.27
N PHE A 186 -2.95 1.66 -11.29
CA PHE A 186 -3.37 1.83 -12.67
C PHE A 186 -3.93 0.53 -13.23
N THR A 187 -4.78 0.64 -14.25
CA THR A 187 -5.27 -0.54 -14.97
C THR A 187 -4.10 -1.19 -15.72
N LEU A 188 -4.03 -2.51 -15.66
CA LEU A 188 -3.05 -3.30 -16.42
C LEU A 188 -3.60 -3.55 -17.82
N GLU A 189 -2.75 -3.39 -18.83
CA GLU A 189 -3.08 -3.75 -20.21
C GLU A 189 -2.73 -5.20 -20.53
N ARG A 190 -1.97 -5.87 -19.64
CA ARG A 190 -1.49 -7.23 -19.83
C ARG A 190 -1.62 -8.00 -18.52
N GLU A 191 -2.13 -9.22 -18.63
CA GLU A 191 -2.04 -10.19 -17.55
C GLU A 191 -0.59 -10.65 -17.40
N ASN A 192 -0.18 -10.85 -16.15
CA ASN A 192 1.15 -11.34 -15.82
C ASN A 192 1.00 -12.51 -14.84
N ASP A 193 1.78 -13.55 -15.07
CA ASP A 193 1.82 -14.73 -14.22
C ASP A 193 2.58 -14.39 -12.92
N LEU A 194 1.85 -14.18 -11.84
CA LEU A 194 2.37 -13.83 -10.52
C LEU A 194 2.50 -15.08 -9.64
N SER A 195 3.26 -14.97 -8.55
CA SER A 195 3.48 -16.10 -7.64
C SER A 195 2.29 -16.32 -6.71
N ASP A 196 1.66 -17.48 -6.78
CA ASP A 196 0.55 -17.81 -5.87
C ASP A 196 1.00 -18.14 -4.42
N SER A 197 2.29 -18.44 -4.24
CA SER A 197 2.87 -18.87 -2.97
C SER A 197 3.61 -17.77 -2.19
N GLN A 198 3.97 -16.66 -2.86
CA GLN A 198 4.71 -15.56 -2.24
C GLN A 198 4.13 -14.19 -2.59
N LEU A 199 3.88 -13.38 -1.56
CA LEU A 199 3.76 -11.95 -1.70
C LEU A 199 5.11 -11.33 -2.06
N ARG A 200 5.19 -10.66 -3.20
CA ARG A 200 6.38 -9.97 -3.69
C ARG A 200 6.13 -8.47 -3.75
N VAL A 201 6.83 -7.70 -2.92
CA VAL A 201 6.69 -6.24 -2.84
C VAL A 201 7.99 -5.58 -3.26
N ALA A 202 7.96 -4.85 -4.36
CA ALA A 202 9.09 -4.05 -4.84
C ALA A 202 8.84 -2.56 -4.56
N PHE A 203 9.89 -1.80 -4.29
CA PHE A 203 9.77 -0.37 -4.04
C PHE A 203 11.06 0.38 -4.40
N ASP A 204 10.92 1.63 -4.84
CA ASP A 204 12.05 2.57 -4.84
C ASP A 204 12.43 2.99 -3.42
N GLY A 205 13.66 3.48 -3.27
CA GLY A 205 14.16 4.07 -2.04
C GLY A 205 13.66 5.51 -1.85
N ASP A 206 14.17 6.43 -2.67
CA ASP A 206 13.93 7.87 -2.50
C ASP A 206 12.47 8.23 -2.78
N ALA A 207 11.93 9.22 -2.04
CA ALA A 207 10.54 9.68 -2.10
C ALA A 207 9.44 8.60 -1.92
N VAL A 208 9.84 7.37 -1.56
CA VAL A 208 8.94 6.23 -1.27
C VAL A 208 9.21 5.73 0.15
N LEU A 209 10.38 5.12 0.37
CA LEU A 209 10.82 4.66 1.69
C LEU A 209 11.54 5.77 2.46
N PHE A 210 12.36 6.57 1.76
CA PHE A 210 13.06 7.73 2.28
C PHE A 210 12.40 9.03 1.81
N SER A 211 12.71 10.15 2.45
CA SER A 211 12.30 11.45 1.95
C SER A 211 12.99 11.80 0.63
N ASP A 212 12.59 12.91 0.02
CA ASP A 212 13.17 13.46 -1.21
C ASP A 212 14.43 14.33 -0.96
N GLU A 213 15.02 14.29 0.24
CA GLU A 213 16.21 15.09 0.62
C GLU A 213 17.34 14.95 -0.42
N SER A 214 17.61 13.72 -0.83
CA SER A 214 18.68 13.40 -1.80
C SER A 214 18.36 13.90 -3.21
N GLU A 215 17.09 13.84 -3.61
CA GLU A 215 16.65 14.32 -4.91
C GLU A 215 16.73 15.85 -4.98
N ILE A 216 16.39 16.54 -3.89
CA ILE A 216 16.53 18.00 -3.76
C ILE A 216 18.00 18.41 -3.98
N ILE A 217 18.95 17.73 -3.34
CA ILE A 217 20.38 18.04 -3.49
C ILE A 217 20.82 17.83 -4.94
N MET A 218 20.45 16.70 -5.56
CA MET A 218 20.83 16.41 -6.94
C MET A 218 20.27 17.46 -7.92
N LYS A 219 18.99 17.85 -7.79
CA LYS A 219 18.35 18.84 -8.66
C LYS A 219 18.85 20.27 -8.44
N THR A 220 19.23 20.64 -7.22
CA THR A 220 19.65 22.01 -6.89
C THR A 220 21.17 22.24 -7.01
N GLN A 221 21.98 21.22 -6.73
CA GLN A 221 23.43 21.34 -6.59
C GLN A 221 24.21 20.39 -7.52
N GLY A 222 23.53 19.54 -8.29
CA GLY A 222 24.14 18.62 -9.24
C GLY A 222 24.64 17.31 -8.62
N LEU A 223 25.16 16.45 -9.49
CA LEU A 223 25.48 15.06 -9.17
C LEU A 223 26.72 14.91 -8.27
N ASP A 224 27.74 15.76 -8.44
CA ASP A 224 28.97 15.70 -7.63
C ASP A 224 28.67 16.04 -6.16
N SER A 225 27.93 17.12 -5.93
CA SER A 225 27.46 17.54 -4.60
C SER A 225 26.63 16.45 -3.93
N PHE A 226 25.79 15.73 -4.69
CA PHE A 226 25.06 14.57 -4.19
C PHE A 226 25.99 13.45 -3.72
N PHE A 227 27.02 13.09 -4.49
CA PHE A 227 27.95 12.03 -4.07
C PHE A 227 28.79 12.42 -2.85
N GLU A 228 29.23 13.68 -2.76
CA GLU A 228 29.93 14.19 -1.58
C GLU A 228 29.03 14.14 -0.34
N HIS A 229 27.78 14.57 -0.48
CA HIS A 229 26.78 14.49 0.59
C HIS A 229 26.56 13.05 1.05
N GLU A 230 26.33 12.11 0.13
CA GLU A 230 26.10 10.71 0.48
C GLU A 230 27.31 10.07 1.17
N LYS A 231 28.54 10.44 0.78
CA LYS A 231 29.76 9.99 1.43
C LYS A 231 29.89 10.56 2.84
N GLN A 232 29.66 11.87 3.01
CA GLN A 232 29.76 12.56 4.30
C GLN A 232 28.72 12.06 5.29
N PHE A 233 27.49 11.81 4.84
CA PHE A 233 26.35 11.41 5.66
C PHE A 233 26.10 9.90 5.64
N ALA A 234 27.07 9.08 5.20
CA ALA A 234 26.91 7.63 5.05
C ALA A 234 26.50 6.89 6.34
N ASN A 235 26.75 7.46 7.52
CA ASN A 235 26.36 6.92 8.83
C ASN A 235 25.16 7.63 9.47
N LYS A 236 24.59 8.64 8.81
CA LYS A 236 23.39 9.33 9.25
C LYS A 236 22.19 8.76 8.48
N PRO A 237 21.16 8.22 9.17
CA PRO A 237 19.96 7.74 8.51
C PRO A 237 19.35 8.79 7.57
N LEU A 238 18.82 8.33 6.43
CA LEU A 238 17.95 9.17 5.58
C LEU A 238 16.67 9.51 6.35
N ALA A 239 16.07 10.66 6.06
CA ALA A 239 14.76 10.99 6.60
C ALA A 239 13.68 10.05 6.03
N GLN A 240 12.59 9.89 6.78
CA GLN A 240 11.53 8.94 6.44
C GLN A 240 10.65 9.43 5.29
N GLY A 241 10.32 8.51 4.38
CA GLY A 241 9.33 8.70 3.33
C GLY A 241 7.94 8.22 3.74
N PRO A 242 6.94 8.42 2.87
CA PRO A 242 5.53 8.13 3.18
C PRO A 242 5.24 6.64 3.43
N LEU A 243 5.99 5.71 2.83
CA LEU A 243 5.74 4.27 2.95
C LEU A 243 6.54 3.57 4.05
N LYS A 244 7.32 4.31 4.86
CA LYS A 244 8.16 3.71 5.92
C LYS A 244 7.36 2.82 6.88
N CYS A 245 6.27 3.32 7.44
CA CYS A 245 5.49 2.60 8.45
C CYS A 245 4.95 1.26 7.90
N PHE A 246 4.42 1.28 6.68
CA PHE A 246 3.95 0.06 6.00
C PHE A 246 5.08 -0.95 5.78
N LEU A 247 6.24 -0.50 5.30
CA LEU A 247 7.37 -1.39 5.06
C LEU A 247 7.94 -1.96 6.37
N GLU A 248 7.88 -1.21 7.48
CA GLU A 248 8.24 -1.68 8.82
C GLU A 248 7.28 -2.76 9.31
N ALA A 249 5.98 -2.58 9.08
CA ALA A 249 4.96 -3.58 9.37
C ALA A 249 5.17 -4.86 8.55
N LEU A 250 5.52 -4.73 7.26
CA LEU A 250 5.86 -5.86 6.39
C LEU A 250 7.09 -6.62 6.88
N GLY A 251 8.14 -5.89 7.26
CA GLY A 251 9.35 -6.46 7.86
C GLY A 251 9.09 -7.16 9.20
N LYS A 252 8.17 -6.62 10.01
CA LYS A 252 7.72 -7.28 11.27
C LYS A 252 7.07 -8.62 10.97
N LEU A 253 6.18 -8.71 9.98
CA LEU A 253 5.55 -9.96 9.58
C LEU A 253 6.56 -10.95 9.00
N GLN A 254 7.52 -10.51 8.18
CA GLN A 254 8.63 -11.33 7.69
C GLN A 254 9.41 -11.98 8.84
N ARG A 255 9.76 -11.21 9.87
CA ARG A 255 10.51 -11.72 11.03
C ARG A 255 9.77 -12.81 11.80
N LYS A 256 8.43 -12.85 11.76
CA LYS A 256 7.67 -13.95 12.38
C LYS A 256 8.04 -15.27 11.71
N PHE A 257 8.04 -15.33 10.39
CA PHE A 257 8.51 -16.52 9.66
C PHE A 257 9.96 -16.86 10.00
N TYR A 258 10.85 -15.86 10.10
CA TYR A 258 12.26 -16.11 10.43
C TYR A 258 12.42 -16.75 11.82
N SER A 259 11.59 -16.37 12.78
CA SER A 259 11.59 -16.96 14.13
C SER A 259 11.07 -18.40 14.19
N LYS A 260 10.55 -18.92 13.07
CA LYS A 260 10.10 -20.32 12.89
C LYS A 260 11.00 -21.09 11.92
N ASP A 261 12.21 -20.59 11.67
CA ASP A 261 13.18 -21.14 10.71
C ASP A 261 12.69 -21.16 9.24
N GLU A 262 11.64 -20.39 8.92
CA GLU A 262 11.02 -20.27 7.60
C GLU A 262 11.64 -19.12 6.78
N ARG A 263 12.92 -18.78 7.00
CA ARG A 263 13.56 -17.64 6.33
C ARG A 263 13.66 -17.82 4.82
N MET A 264 14.08 -19.01 4.38
CA MET A 264 14.23 -19.30 2.95
C MET A 264 12.89 -19.51 2.25
N ASP A 265 11.91 -20.04 2.98
CA ASP A 265 10.57 -20.32 2.47
C ASP A 265 9.57 -19.22 2.83
N CYS A 266 10.02 -18.04 3.30
CA CYS A 266 9.14 -16.95 3.73
C CYS A 266 8.16 -16.56 2.60
N PRO A 267 6.85 -16.48 2.88
CA PRO A 267 5.85 -16.13 1.87
C PRO A 267 5.82 -14.63 1.57
N ILE A 268 6.65 -13.82 2.23
CA ILE A 268 6.79 -12.39 1.94
C ILE A 268 8.23 -12.17 1.45
N ARG A 269 8.39 -11.56 0.28
CA ARG A 269 9.68 -11.21 -0.30
C ARG A 269 9.71 -9.75 -0.72
N THR A 270 10.72 -9.02 -0.27
CA THR A 270 10.84 -7.57 -0.46
C THR A 270 12.04 -7.21 -1.33
N TYR A 271 11.85 -6.24 -2.22
CA TYR A 271 12.82 -5.84 -3.22
C TYR A 271 13.03 -4.31 -3.20
N LEU A 272 14.23 -3.86 -2.86
CA LEU A 272 14.64 -2.48 -3.12
C LEU A 272 15.07 -2.38 -4.58
N VAL A 273 14.41 -1.52 -5.38
CA VAL A 273 14.74 -1.28 -6.80
C VAL A 273 15.00 0.21 -7.00
N THR A 274 16.27 0.61 -6.88
CA THR A 274 16.65 2.02 -6.82
C THR A 274 17.56 2.46 -7.97
N ALA A 275 17.35 3.68 -8.47
CA ALA A 275 18.22 4.31 -9.46
C ALA A 275 19.60 4.68 -8.89
N ARG A 276 19.78 4.66 -7.55
CA ARG A 276 21.07 4.92 -6.91
C ARG A 276 22.16 3.97 -7.38
N SER A 277 23.39 4.47 -7.41
CA SER A 277 24.59 3.64 -7.58
C SER A 277 24.97 2.97 -6.27
N ALA A 278 25.25 1.67 -6.31
CA ALA A 278 25.73 0.92 -5.14
C ALA A 278 27.06 1.49 -4.61
N ALA A 279 27.96 1.86 -5.51
CA ALA A 279 29.32 2.25 -5.17
C ALA A 279 29.40 3.60 -4.44
N SER A 280 28.52 4.55 -4.76
CA SER A 280 28.58 5.92 -4.24
C SER A 280 27.47 6.25 -3.24
N ALA A 281 26.27 5.69 -3.40
CA ALA A 281 25.08 6.08 -2.64
C ALA A 281 24.35 4.89 -1.99
N GLY A 282 24.86 3.67 -2.12
CA GLY A 282 24.20 2.47 -1.61
C GLY A 282 24.43 2.22 -0.11
N ALA A 283 25.59 2.58 0.42
CA ALA A 283 25.93 2.30 1.82
C ALA A 283 24.99 2.98 2.82
N ARG A 284 24.62 4.25 2.58
CA ARG A 284 23.70 5.01 3.45
C ARG A 284 22.30 4.41 3.45
N VAL A 285 21.81 4.00 2.29
CA VAL A 285 20.51 3.33 2.13
C VAL A 285 20.46 2.05 2.97
N LEU A 286 21.42 1.15 2.79
CA LEU A 286 21.45 -0.13 3.51
C LEU A 286 21.60 0.05 5.02
N LYS A 287 22.40 1.04 5.46
CA LYS A 287 22.55 1.38 6.89
C LYS A 287 21.27 1.97 7.48
N THR A 288 20.57 2.82 6.73
CA THR A 288 19.29 3.41 7.14
C THR A 288 18.25 2.31 7.35
N MET A 289 18.07 1.43 6.36
CA MET A 289 17.13 0.31 6.46
C MET A 289 17.44 -0.60 7.64
N ARG A 290 18.72 -0.94 7.83
CA ARG A 290 19.17 -1.71 9.00
C ARG A 290 18.82 -1.02 10.32
N SER A 291 19.00 0.31 10.41
CA SER A 291 18.69 1.06 11.63
C SER A 291 17.19 1.06 11.96
N TRP A 292 16.33 0.90 10.95
CA TRP A 292 14.87 0.77 11.09
C TRP A 292 14.42 -0.69 11.28
N GLY A 293 15.35 -1.64 11.29
CA GLY A 293 15.00 -3.06 11.30
C GLY A 293 14.27 -3.50 10.02
N LEU A 294 14.46 -2.78 8.91
CA LEU A 294 13.97 -3.17 7.60
C LEU A 294 15.02 -4.02 6.91
N GLU A 295 14.77 -5.32 6.86
CA GLU A 295 15.55 -6.26 6.05
C GLU A 295 14.85 -6.41 4.70
N VAL A 296 15.61 -6.22 3.61
CA VAL A 296 15.16 -6.60 2.26
C VAL A 296 15.81 -7.88 1.83
N ASP A 297 15.07 -8.71 1.12
CA ASP A 297 15.59 -9.95 0.55
C ASP A 297 16.54 -9.67 -0.61
N GLU A 298 16.19 -8.68 -1.44
CA GLU A 298 16.99 -8.29 -2.61
C GLU A 298 17.10 -6.77 -2.74
N ALA A 299 18.32 -6.28 -2.99
CA ALA A 299 18.59 -4.86 -3.22
C ALA A 299 19.28 -4.66 -4.57
N LEU A 300 18.56 -4.02 -5.50
CA LEU A 300 18.98 -3.78 -6.87
C LEU A 300 19.30 -2.30 -7.07
N PHE A 301 20.59 -1.99 -7.17
CA PHE A 301 21.12 -0.66 -7.42
C PHE A 301 21.42 -0.49 -8.91
N LEU A 302 20.67 0.38 -9.58
CA LEU A 302 20.67 0.44 -11.04
C LEU A 302 21.60 1.49 -11.63
N ALA A 303 22.13 2.40 -10.80
CA ALA A 303 22.99 3.49 -11.27
C ALA A 303 22.40 4.25 -12.49
N GLY A 304 21.10 4.52 -12.45
CA GLY A 304 20.34 5.18 -13.52
C GLY A 304 19.81 4.27 -14.63
N ALA A 305 20.13 2.96 -14.64
CA ALA A 305 19.57 2.04 -15.61
C ALA A 305 18.04 1.87 -15.42
N PRO A 306 17.28 1.55 -16.48
CA PRO A 306 15.82 1.36 -16.39
C PRO A 306 15.43 0.24 -15.41
N LYS A 307 14.42 0.49 -14.58
CA LYS A 307 13.87 -0.48 -13.61
C LYS A 307 13.08 -1.63 -14.27
N GLY A 308 12.43 -1.34 -15.39
CA GLY A 308 11.49 -2.23 -16.08
C GLY A 308 11.99 -3.68 -16.30
N PRO A 309 13.17 -3.90 -16.91
CA PRO A 309 13.67 -5.26 -17.17
C PRO A 309 13.84 -6.12 -15.90
N LEU A 310 14.24 -5.51 -14.79
CA LEU A 310 14.37 -6.21 -13.51
C LEU A 310 13.02 -6.46 -12.85
N LEU A 311 12.09 -5.51 -12.95
CA LEU A 311 10.73 -5.71 -12.47
C LEU A 311 10.02 -6.84 -13.22
N GLN A 312 10.26 -6.98 -14.53
CA GLN A 312 9.78 -8.10 -15.33
C GLN A 312 10.36 -9.45 -14.88
N LYS A 313 11.61 -9.47 -14.41
CA LYS A 313 12.23 -10.66 -13.81
C LYS A 313 11.62 -10.99 -12.45
N ILE A 314 11.45 -9.98 -11.60
CA ILE A 314 10.94 -10.11 -10.23
C ILE A 314 9.47 -10.54 -10.22
N ARG A 315 8.66 -10.01 -11.15
CA ARG A 315 7.20 -10.17 -11.20
C ARG A 315 6.55 -9.85 -9.84
N PRO A 316 6.70 -8.61 -9.33
CA PRO A 316 6.13 -8.25 -8.05
C PRO A 316 4.60 -8.16 -8.13
N HIS A 317 3.94 -8.43 -7.00
CA HIS A 317 2.50 -8.20 -6.84
C HIS A 317 2.20 -6.70 -6.82
N ILE A 318 3.17 -5.89 -6.37
CA ILE A 318 3.10 -4.44 -6.42
C ILE A 318 4.52 -3.86 -6.42
N PHE A 319 4.73 -2.86 -7.27
CA PHE A 319 5.92 -2.03 -7.33
C PHE A 319 5.58 -0.58 -6.99
N PHE A 320 6.23 0.01 -5.99
CA PHE A 320 6.03 1.42 -5.60
C PHE A 320 7.13 2.32 -6.13
N ASP A 321 6.74 3.44 -6.73
CA ASP A 321 7.66 4.47 -7.24
C ASP A 321 6.98 5.84 -7.18
N ASP A 322 7.75 6.90 -6.93
CA ASP A 322 7.25 8.27 -6.91
C ASP A 322 7.22 8.91 -8.30
N GLN A 323 7.91 8.34 -9.30
CA GLN A 323 8.03 8.94 -10.62
C GLN A 323 7.18 8.23 -11.65
N MET A 324 6.25 8.96 -12.27
CA MET A 324 5.38 8.40 -13.32
C MET A 324 6.15 7.79 -14.49
N PHE A 325 7.34 8.27 -14.82
CA PHE A 325 8.17 7.66 -15.87
C PHE A 325 8.57 6.21 -15.53
N HIS A 326 8.88 5.91 -14.26
CA HIS A 326 9.19 4.56 -13.80
C HIS A 326 7.95 3.68 -13.77
N ILE A 327 6.81 4.24 -13.34
CA ILE A 327 5.50 3.56 -13.37
C ILE A 327 5.12 3.15 -14.79
N GLU A 328 5.14 4.08 -15.75
CA GLU A 328 4.84 3.79 -17.17
C GLU A 328 5.80 2.75 -17.75
N GLY A 329 7.10 2.85 -17.43
CA GLY A 329 8.12 1.91 -17.86
C GLY A 329 7.89 0.49 -17.34
N ALA A 330 7.46 0.37 -16.08
CA ALA A 330 7.11 -0.90 -15.46
C ALA A 330 5.83 -1.50 -16.07
N GLN A 331 4.79 -0.69 -16.29
CA GLN A 331 3.53 -1.12 -16.88
C GLN A 331 3.68 -1.61 -18.32
N LYS A 332 4.52 -0.97 -19.14
CA LYS A 332 4.83 -1.42 -20.52
C LYS A 332 5.36 -2.85 -20.57
N LEU A 333 5.97 -3.32 -19.48
CA LEU A 333 6.50 -4.68 -19.33
C LEU A 333 5.60 -5.59 -18.48
N GLY A 334 4.36 -5.16 -18.21
CA GLY A 334 3.33 -5.92 -17.49
C GLY A 334 3.44 -5.86 -15.96
N THR A 335 4.33 -5.06 -15.38
CA THR A 335 4.46 -4.98 -13.92
C THR A 335 3.30 -4.19 -13.32
N ILE A 336 2.73 -4.70 -12.22
CA ILE A 336 1.77 -3.96 -11.39
C ILE A 336 2.53 -2.87 -10.63
N ALA A 337 2.40 -1.63 -11.10
CA ALA A 337 3.06 -0.47 -10.52
C ALA A 337 2.03 0.48 -9.88
N ALA A 338 2.43 1.07 -8.75
CA ALA A 338 1.63 1.99 -7.97
C ALA A 338 2.42 3.27 -7.68
N HIS A 339 1.86 4.40 -8.07
CA HIS A 339 2.49 5.71 -7.96
C HIS A 339 2.30 6.32 -6.58
N VAL A 340 3.39 6.72 -5.94
CA VAL A 340 3.38 7.43 -4.66
C VAL A 340 3.55 8.93 -4.95
N PRO A 341 2.50 9.76 -4.96
CA PRO A 341 2.62 11.17 -5.29
C PRO A 341 3.26 11.97 -4.13
N TYR A 342 4.57 11.80 -3.96
CA TYR A 342 5.35 12.43 -2.90
C TYR A 342 6.64 13.04 -3.44
N GLY A 343 7.14 14.04 -2.73
CA GLY A 343 8.42 14.69 -3.02
C GLY A 343 8.40 15.71 -4.15
N ILE A 344 9.53 16.39 -4.35
CA ILE A 344 9.71 17.39 -5.41
C ILE A 344 9.59 16.81 -6.83
N GLY A 345 9.74 15.49 -7.00
CA GLY A 345 9.49 14.77 -8.25
C GLY A 345 8.13 15.11 -8.86
N GLN A 346 7.11 15.33 -8.04
CA GLN A 346 5.75 15.66 -8.48
C GLN A 346 5.62 16.99 -9.23
N LYS A 347 6.63 17.88 -9.14
CA LYS A 347 6.64 19.16 -9.85
C LYS A 347 7.29 19.07 -11.24
N TYR A 348 7.78 17.89 -11.63
CA TYR A 348 8.54 17.70 -12.86
C TYR A 348 8.06 16.46 -13.62
N HIS A 349 7.90 16.54 -14.94
CA HIS A 349 7.69 15.39 -15.82
C HIS A 349 8.89 15.21 -16.74
N ARG A 350 9.56 14.04 -16.70
CA ARG A 350 10.81 13.77 -17.43
C ARG A 350 11.90 14.84 -17.22
N GLY A 351 11.98 15.39 -16.00
CA GLY A 351 12.93 16.46 -15.66
C GLY A 351 12.54 17.86 -16.12
N ILE A 352 11.38 18.03 -16.77
CA ILE A 352 10.85 19.33 -17.20
C ILE A 352 9.84 19.80 -16.15
N ALA A 353 9.94 21.06 -15.72
CA ALA A 353 9.00 21.64 -14.76
C ALA A 353 7.56 21.61 -15.32
N LEU A 354 6.62 21.11 -14.52
CA LEU A 354 5.21 21.19 -14.82
C LEU A 354 4.76 22.65 -14.69
N GLN A 355 4.22 23.23 -15.76
CA GLN A 355 3.59 24.55 -15.67
C GLN A 355 2.30 24.41 -14.83
N PRO A 356 2.01 25.36 -13.93
CA PRO A 356 0.73 25.38 -13.24
C PRO A 356 -0.39 25.52 -14.28
N SER A 357 -1.43 24.70 -14.15
CA SER A 357 -2.65 24.86 -14.94
C SER A 357 -3.19 26.28 -14.72
N PRO A 358 -3.56 27.04 -15.77
CA PRO A 358 -4.23 28.32 -15.56
C PRO A 358 -5.51 28.08 -14.76
N PRO A 359 -5.89 28.98 -13.83
CA PRO A 359 -7.15 28.87 -13.14
C PRO A 359 -8.27 28.83 -14.18
N GLY A 360 -9.00 27.71 -14.22
CA GLY A 360 -10.16 27.55 -15.08
C GLY A 360 -11.22 28.59 -14.70
N HIS A 361 -11.71 29.32 -15.71
CA HIS A 361 -12.81 30.27 -15.60
C HIS A 361 -14.16 29.59 -15.43
#